data_AF-A0A6J6CIX6-F1
#
_entry.id   AF-A0A6J6CIX6-F1
#
_cell.length_a   1.000
_cell.length_b   1.000
_cell.length_c   1.000
_cell.angle_alpha   90.00
_cell.angle_beta   90.00
_cell.angle_gamma   90.00
#
_symmetry.space_group_name_H-M   'P 1'
#
loop_
_entity.id
_entity.type
_entity.pdbx_description
1 polymer ?
#
loop_
_entity_poly.entity_id
_entity_poly.type
_entity_poly.pdbx_seq_one_letter_code
_entity_poly.pdbx_strand_id
1 'polypeptide(L)'
;MGNGSEELTAVIDLVAGQSHEFVLECDATKKQWFQGGQIGLQYIDTEDPVERAASLAAECDVAVVVVGTTDDWESEGHDRATLDLPGRQVELIRAVAQANKKTVVLVNSGAPVDMSWVDEVPSVVQVWFGGQEMSDAVVDVLMGDADPGGRLPTTIPECIEHTPAYGNFPGEHGQVRYGEGLFIGYRWYESRRLPVRFPFGYGLSYTTFEIDEPDCDTTEIQVGENVKIRVPVTNTGDRSGSHVIQVYVAPMKALVQRPKQELKAFVKVQLAARETKSVVIELSPRDFSYWDPSDYHDSLTDAQHIDSPESLGHWQLDTGIYTVRIGSSSATIEHEINILISDNLKD
;
A
#
# COMPACT_ATOMS: atom_id res chain seq x y z
N MET A 1 16.23 7.11 15.54
CA MET A 1 16.71 8.34 16.23
C MET A 1 18.19 8.49 15.90
N GLY A 2 18.54 9.45 15.06
CA GLY A 2 19.93 9.68 14.58
C GLY A 2 20.86 10.37 15.58
N ASN A 3 20.87 9.93 16.85
CA ASN A 3 21.70 10.52 17.92
C ASN A 3 23.10 9.87 18.03
N GLY A 4 23.47 9.02 17.08
CA GLY A 4 24.79 8.38 16.99
C GLY A 4 25.84 9.25 16.29
N SER A 5 27.09 8.78 16.25
CA SER A 5 28.13 9.37 15.40
C SER A 5 27.94 8.94 13.93
N GLU A 6 28.52 9.69 13.00
CA GLU A 6 28.73 9.20 11.63
C GLU A 6 29.58 7.92 11.66
N GLU A 7 29.36 7.05 10.66
CA GLU A 7 30.16 5.84 10.50
C GLU A 7 31.61 6.21 10.16
N LEU A 8 32.55 5.55 10.84
CA LEU A 8 33.97 5.65 10.55
C LEU A 8 34.45 4.33 9.96
N THR A 9 35.09 4.40 8.79
CA THR A 9 35.59 3.23 8.07
C THR A 9 37.12 3.29 7.90
N ALA A 10 37.74 2.11 7.89
CA ALA A 10 39.16 1.94 7.60
C ALA A 10 39.38 0.64 6.80
N VAL A 11 40.31 0.68 5.85
CA VAL A 11 40.73 -0.50 5.09
C VAL A 11 41.90 -1.17 5.80
N ILE A 12 41.81 -2.47 5.97
CA ILE A 12 42.84 -3.30 6.62
C ILE A 12 43.09 -4.54 5.78
N ASP A 13 44.36 -4.92 5.64
CA ASP A 13 44.74 -6.17 4.97
C ASP A 13 44.73 -7.32 5.97
N LEU A 14 43.90 -8.33 5.72
CA LEU A 14 43.79 -9.52 6.56
C LEU A 14 44.33 -10.74 5.82
N VAL A 15 45.03 -11.61 6.56
CA VAL A 15 45.56 -12.87 6.03
C VAL A 15 44.67 -14.03 6.45
N ALA A 16 44.22 -14.83 5.48
CA ALA A 16 43.38 -15.99 5.73
C ALA A 16 44.06 -16.98 6.69
N GLY A 17 43.30 -17.46 7.69
CA GLY A 17 43.77 -18.40 8.70
C GLY A 17 44.68 -17.80 9.78
N GLN A 18 44.93 -16.48 9.76
CA GLN A 18 45.66 -15.78 10.83
C GLN A 18 44.68 -15.05 11.75
N SER A 19 44.96 -15.08 13.05
CA SER A 19 44.24 -14.29 14.05
C SER A 19 44.72 -12.84 14.02
N HIS A 20 43.76 -11.91 14.02
CA HIS A 20 44.01 -10.45 14.10
C HIS A 20 43.30 -9.90 15.33
N GLU A 21 43.97 -9.02 16.09
CA GLU A 21 43.40 -8.41 17.30
C GLU A 21 42.76 -7.06 16.98
N PHE A 22 41.52 -6.86 17.47
CA PHE A 22 40.79 -5.60 17.39
C PHE A 22 40.43 -5.14 18.79
N VAL A 23 40.86 -3.92 19.14
CA VAL A 23 40.58 -3.32 20.45
C VAL A 23 39.69 -2.10 20.23
N LEU A 24 38.48 -2.13 20.79
CA LEU A 24 37.62 -0.96 20.90
C LEU A 24 37.72 -0.39 22.32
N GLU A 25 38.22 0.83 22.42
CA GLU A 25 38.18 1.61 23.65
C GLU A 25 37.02 2.60 23.57
N CYS A 26 36.03 2.45 24.45
CA CYS A 26 34.86 3.32 24.52
C CYS A 26 34.80 4.03 25.87
N ASP A 27 34.73 5.37 25.85
CA ASP A 27 34.50 6.18 27.05
C ASP A 27 32.99 6.47 27.20
N ALA A 28 32.37 5.76 28.15
CA ALA A 28 30.95 5.88 28.48
C ALA A 28 30.65 6.82 29.66
N THR A 29 31.62 7.65 30.09
CA THR A 29 31.49 8.47 31.31
C THR A 29 30.47 9.61 31.21
N LYS A 30 30.08 10.02 29.99
CA LYS A 30 29.02 11.02 29.78
C LYS A 30 27.65 10.36 29.91
N LYS A 31 26.81 10.86 30.82
CA LYS A 31 25.41 10.45 30.95
C LYS A 31 24.65 10.75 29.66
N GLN A 32 24.32 9.71 28.90
CA GLN A 32 23.43 9.74 27.75
C GLN A 32 22.27 8.77 27.99
N TRP A 33 21.13 9.03 27.35
CA TRP A 33 19.91 8.22 27.52
C TRP A 33 20.08 6.80 26.98
N PHE A 34 20.82 6.64 25.88
CA PHE A 34 21.26 5.36 25.34
C PHE A 34 22.77 5.41 25.11
N GLN A 35 23.45 4.30 25.35
CA GLN A 35 24.86 4.10 25.03
C GLN A 35 24.99 2.77 24.29
N GLY A 36 25.59 2.80 23.11
CA GLY A 36 25.78 1.64 22.26
C GLY A 36 26.72 1.98 21.11
N GLY A 37 27.33 0.96 20.54
CA GLY A 37 28.19 1.08 19.38
C GLY A 37 28.10 -0.19 18.55
N GLN A 38 28.27 -0.05 17.24
CA GLN A 38 28.31 -1.16 16.29
C GLN A 38 29.69 -1.19 15.66
N ILE A 39 30.27 -2.39 15.57
CA ILE A 39 31.48 -2.64 14.79
C ILE A 39 31.11 -3.69 13.75
N GLY A 40 31.43 -3.39 12.50
CA GLY A 40 31.28 -4.31 11.37
C GLY A 40 32.63 -4.55 10.70
N LEU A 41 32.74 -5.70 10.04
CA LEU A 41 33.78 -5.99 9.07
C LEU A 41 33.08 -6.33 7.76
N GLN A 42 33.46 -5.65 6.67
CA GLN A 42 32.95 -5.94 5.34
C GLN A 42 34.11 -6.32 4.42
N TYR A 43 33.92 -7.41 3.67
CA TYR A 43 34.85 -7.78 2.61
C TYR A 43 34.70 -6.80 1.43
N ILE A 44 35.83 -6.26 0.95
CA ILE A 44 35.85 -5.40 -0.24
C ILE A 44 36.04 -6.30 -1.45
N ASP A 45 35.00 -6.39 -2.27
CA ASP A 45 35.04 -7.17 -3.51
C ASP A 45 35.99 -6.52 -4.52
N THR A 46 36.81 -7.33 -5.18
CA THR A 46 37.72 -6.85 -6.24
C THR A 46 37.04 -6.76 -7.60
N GLU A 47 35.92 -7.45 -7.78
CA GLU A 47 35.08 -7.43 -8.98
C GLU A 47 33.86 -6.53 -8.75
N ASP A 48 33.29 -5.98 -9.83
CA ASP A 48 32.01 -5.28 -9.73
C ASP A 48 30.89 -6.28 -9.40
N PRO A 49 30.22 -6.18 -8.22
CA PRO A 49 29.18 -7.11 -7.84
C PRO A 49 28.01 -7.15 -8.83
N VAL A 50 27.73 -6.06 -9.55
CA VAL A 50 26.66 -6.01 -10.56
C VAL A 50 27.02 -6.85 -11.78
N GLU A 51 28.26 -6.71 -12.28
CA GLU A 51 28.75 -7.48 -13.44
C GLU A 51 28.83 -8.97 -13.12
N ARG A 52 29.31 -9.31 -11.91
CA ARG A 52 29.35 -10.69 -11.44
C ARG A 52 27.95 -11.32 -11.36
N ALA A 53 26.98 -10.59 -10.82
CA ALA A 53 25.59 -11.06 -10.73
C ALA A 53 24.95 -11.26 -12.10
N ALA A 54 25.16 -10.33 -13.04
CA ALA A 54 24.65 -10.45 -14.40
C ALA A 54 25.28 -11.63 -15.16
N SER A 55 26.59 -11.84 -15.00
CA SER A 55 27.31 -12.97 -15.61
C SER A 55 26.80 -14.31 -15.10
N LEU A 56 26.62 -14.46 -13.78
CA LEU A 56 26.03 -15.66 -13.20
C LEU A 56 24.58 -15.88 -13.65
N ALA A 57 23.79 -14.80 -13.71
CA ALA A 57 22.39 -14.89 -14.15
C ALA A 57 22.26 -15.40 -15.59
N ALA A 58 23.21 -15.08 -16.48
CA ALA A 58 23.21 -15.57 -17.87
C ALA A 58 23.39 -17.09 -17.98
N GLU A 59 24.00 -17.73 -16.98
CA GLU A 59 24.24 -19.17 -16.93
C GLU A 59 23.11 -19.95 -16.24
N CYS A 60 22.16 -19.25 -15.59
CA CYS A 60 21.07 -19.85 -14.82
C CYS A 60 19.77 -19.96 -15.63
N ASP A 61 18.94 -20.95 -15.31
CA ASP A 61 17.60 -21.08 -15.92
C ASP A 61 16.64 -19.96 -15.52
N VAL A 62 16.75 -19.48 -14.27
CA VAL A 62 15.93 -18.43 -13.66
C VAL A 62 16.85 -17.62 -12.75
N ALA A 63 16.66 -16.29 -12.73
CA ALA A 63 17.35 -15.41 -11.78
C ALA A 63 16.33 -14.83 -10.79
N VAL A 64 16.60 -14.92 -9.49
CA VAL A 64 15.79 -14.28 -8.45
C VAL A 64 16.64 -13.16 -7.84
N VAL A 65 16.20 -11.92 -8.01
CA VAL A 65 16.92 -10.73 -7.52
C VAL A 65 16.14 -10.17 -6.34
N VAL A 66 16.77 -10.12 -5.17
CA VAL A 66 16.17 -9.53 -3.97
C VAL A 66 16.70 -8.12 -3.79
N VAL A 67 15.78 -7.16 -3.78
CA VAL A 67 16.06 -5.73 -3.58
C VAL A 67 15.14 -5.17 -2.50
N GLY A 68 15.44 -3.99 -2.00
CA GLY A 68 14.59 -3.31 -1.04
C GLY A 68 15.34 -2.39 -0.11
N THR A 69 14.78 -2.25 1.08
CA THR A 69 15.28 -1.41 2.17
C THR A 69 15.58 -2.28 3.40
N THR A 70 16.28 -1.71 4.36
CA THR A 70 16.62 -2.34 5.65
C THR A 70 16.23 -1.40 6.79
N ASP A 71 16.52 -1.79 8.01
CA ASP A 71 16.42 -0.96 9.21
C ASP A 71 17.37 0.25 9.20
N ASP A 72 18.32 0.33 8.27
CA ASP A 72 19.11 1.55 8.03
C ASP A 72 18.28 2.64 7.32
N TRP A 73 17.29 2.22 6.51
CA TRP A 73 16.49 3.13 5.68
C TRP A 73 15.10 3.36 6.24
N GLU A 74 14.48 2.33 6.81
CA GLU A 74 13.14 2.38 7.39
C GLU A 74 13.22 2.07 8.89
N SER A 75 13.34 3.11 9.70
CA SER A 75 13.62 2.99 11.14
C SER A 75 12.87 4.00 11.97
N GLU A 76 12.62 3.67 13.24
CA GLU A 76 12.01 4.60 14.18
C GLU A 76 12.91 5.83 14.40
N GLY A 77 12.33 7.02 14.26
CA GLY A 77 12.98 8.27 14.62
C GLY A 77 13.85 8.89 13.54
N HIS A 78 13.68 8.49 12.29
CA HIS A 78 13.91 9.33 11.12
C HIS A 78 13.01 8.86 9.97
N ASP A 79 12.82 9.73 8.97
CA ASP A 79 12.06 9.42 7.77
C ASP A 79 12.99 9.25 6.58
N ARG A 80 12.55 8.52 5.53
CA ARG A 80 13.29 8.45 4.28
C ARG A 80 13.22 9.78 3.53
N ALA A 81 14.32 10.16 2.90
CA ALA A 81 14.39 11.36 2.07
C ALA A 81 13.86 11.16 0.64
N THR A 82 13.81 9.91 0.18
CA THR A 82 13.41 9.53 -1.19
C THR A 82 12.62 8.22 -1.19
N LEU A 83 11.96 7.93 -2.31
CA LEU A 83 11.38 6.60 -2.60
C LEU A 83 12.40 5.66 -3.26
N ASP A 84 13.55 6.15 -3.70
CA ASP A 84 14.52 5.36 -4.46
C ASP A 84 14.98 4.10 -3.72
N LEU A 85 15.21 3.03 -4.47
CA LEU A 85 15.92 1.86 -3.94
C LEU A 85 17.38 2.27 -3.61
N PRO A 86 17.89 1.93 -2.42
CA PRO A 86 19.24 2.28 -2.01
C PRO A 86 20.35 1.76 -2.94
N GLY A 87 21.40 2.58 -3.12
CA GLY A 87 22.63 2.17 -3.81
C GLY A 87 22.44 1.84 -5.29
N ARG A 88 23.10 0.77 -5.76
CA ARG A 88 23.08 0.34 -7.18
C ARG A 88 22.01 -0.73 -7.46
N GLN A 89 20.97 -0.82 -6.65
CA GLN A 89 19.97 -1.89 -6.76
C GLN A 89 19.19 -1.84 -8.08
N VAL A 90 18.81 -0.64 -8.57
CA VAL A 90 18.14 -0.52 -9.88
C VAL A 90 19.07 -0.92 -11.03
N GLU A 91 20.36 -0.59 -10.93
CA GLU A 91 21.38 -1.03 -11.89
C GLU A 91 21.52 -2.55 -11.92
N LEU A 92 21.57 -3.18 -10.73
CA LEU A 92 21.57 -4.63 -10.57
C LEU A 92 20.36 -5.29 -11.23
N ILE A 93 19.16 -4.78 -10.96
CA ILE A 93 17.91 -5.29 -11.55
C ILE A 93 18.01 -5.29 -13.08
N ARG A 94 18.38 -4.15 -13.67
CA ARG A 94 18.47 -3.98 -15.12
C ARG A 94 19.53 -4.89 -15.73
N ALA A 95 20.72 -4.96 -15.13
CA ALA A 95 21.81 -5.80 -15.62
C ALA A 95 21.44 -7.28 -15.61
N VAL A 96 20.84 -7.77 -14.51
CA VAL A 96 20.40 -9.16 -14.39
C VAL A 96 19.24 -9.48 -15.36
N ALA A 97 18.23 -8.60 -15.46
CA ALA A 97 17.11 -8.80 -16.38
C ALA A 97 17.51 -8.67 -17.86
N GLN A 98 18.59 -7.93 -18.16
CA GLN A 98 19.18 -7.90 -19.49
C GLN A 98 19.86 -9.23 -19.82
N ALA A 99 20.64 -9.78 -18.89
CA ALA A 99 21.34 -11.05 -19.03
C ALA A 99 20.41 -12.27 -19.04
N ASN A 100 19.33 -12.26 -18.23
CA ASN A 100 18.37 -13.35 -18.10
C ASN A 100 16.92 -12.86 -18.19
N LYS A 101 16.21 -13.29 -19.24
CA LYS A 101 14.80 -12.90 -19.49
C LYS A 101 13.78 -13.63 -18.62
N LYS A 102 14.22 -14.53 -17.74
CA LYS A 102 13.42 -15.20 -16.71
C LYS A 102 13.83 -14.70 -15.32
N THR A 103 13.89 -13.38 -15.17
CA THR A 103 14.24 -12.73 -13.90
C THR A 103 13.00 -12.42 -13.07
N VAL A 104 12.97 -12.82 -11.81
CA VAL A 104 11.95 -12.43 -10.83
C VAL A 104 12.59 -11.48 -9.83
N VAL A 105 12.00 -10.30 -9.65
CA VAL A 105 12.46 -9.32 -8.66
C VAL A 105 11.59 -9.39 -7.41
N LEU A 106 12.20 -9.64 -6.25
CA LEU A 106 11.55 -9.56 -4.95
C LEU A 106 11.85 -8.20 -4.32
N VAL A 107 10.80 -7.44 -3.98
CA VAL A 107 10.94 -6.11 -3.35
C VAL A 107 10.58 -6.22 -1.87
N ASN A 108 11.61 -6.17 -1.04
CA ASN A 108 11.57 -6.27 0.42
C ASN A 108 11.65 -4.87 1.05
N SER A 109 10.53 -4.19 1.15
CA SER A 109 10.45 -2.85 1.75
C SER A 109 9.21 -2.71 2.62
N GLY A 110 9.27 -1.92 3.69
CA GLY A 110 8.12 -1.66 4.58
C GLY A 110 7.17 -0.59 4.04
N ALA A 111 7.66 0.29 3.16
CA ALA A 111 6.90 1.34 2.49
C ALA A 111 7.12 1.29 0.95
N PRO A 112 6.29 2.01 0.16
CA PRO A 112 6.48 2.11 -1.28
C PRO A 112 7.90 2.57 -1.64
N VAL A 113 8.48 1.98 -2.68
CA VAL A 113 9.75 2.41 -3.28
C VAL A 113 9.53 2.75 -4.75
N ASP A 114 10.47 3.47 -5.36
CA ASP A 114 10.44 3.73 -6.79
C ASP A 114 10.47 2.41 -7.56
N MET A 115 9.50 2.29 -8.46
CA MET A 115 9.25 1.12 -9.30
C MET A 115 9.22 1.53 -10.77
N SER A 116 9.93 2.60 -11.16
CA SER A 116 9.98 3.07 -12.55
C SER A 116 10.58 2.04 -13.53
N TRP A 117 11.30 1.05 -13.01
CA TRP A 117 11.99 -0.02 -13.74
C TRP A 117 11.14 -1.29 -13.97
N VAL A 118 9.92 -1.38 -13.44
CA VAL A 118 9.15 -2.65 -13.46
C VAL A 118 8.78 -3.13 -14.86
N ASP A 119 8.66 -2.21 -15.83
CA ASP A 119 8.38 -2.55 -17.23
C ASP A 119 9.60 -3.17 -17.94
N GLU A 120 10.78 -3.12 -17.32
CA GLU A 120 12.03 -3.68 -17.83
C GLU A 120 12.28 -5.13 -17.36
N VAL A 121 11.42 -5.66 -16.49
CA VAL A 121 11.52 -7.01 -15.93
C VAL A 121 10.24 -7.80 -16.16
N PRO A 122 10.30 -9.14 -16.27
CA PRO A 122 9.11 -9.94 -16.57
C PRO A 122 8.22 -10.20 -15.34
N SER A 123 8.77 -10.11 -14.12
CA SER A 123 8.01 -10.39 -12.90
C SER A 123 8.57 -9.65 -11.68
N VAL A 124 7.66 -9.13 -10.86
CA VAL A 124 7.95 -8.46 -9.58
C VAL A 124 7.01 -8.98 -8.51
N VAL A 125 7.55 -9.23 -7.32
CA VAL A 125 6.78 -9.60 -6.13
C VAL A 125 7.14 -8.64 -5.00
N GLN A 126 6.17 -7.87 -4.53
CA GLN A 126 6.32 -7.07 -3.30
C GLN A 126 6.14 -8.01 -2.10
N VAL A 127 7.20 -8.23 -1.33
CA VAL A 127 7.22 -9.22 -0.24
C VAL A 127 7.11 -8.58 1.16
N TRP A 128 7.39 -7.28 1.28
CA TRP A 128 7.41 -6.55 2.56
C TRP A 128 8.38 -7.16 3.59
N PHE A 129 8.39 -6.64 4.82
CA PHE A 129 9.09 -7.27 5.95
C PHE A 129 8.24 -8.40 6.55
N GLY A 130 8.38 -9.62 6.02
CA GLY A 130 7.55 -10.78 6.37
C GLY A 130 7.87 -11.49 7.71
N GLY A 131 8.80 -10.98 8.50
CA GLY A 131 9.21 -11.58 9.77
C GLY A 131 9.98 -12.90 9.61
N GLN A 132 10.01 -13.72 10.67
CA GLN A 132 10.88 -14.90 10.75
C GLN A 132 10.60 -15.99 9.71
N GLU A 133 9.34 -16.12 9.24
CA GLU A 133 8.92 -17.11 8.23
C GLU A 133 8.91 -16.54 6.80
N MET A 134 9.45 -15.33 6.60
CA MET A 134 9.39 -14.64 5.31
C MET A 134 9.97 -15.49 4.18
N SER A 135 11.10 -16.16 4.42
CA SER A 135 11.79 -16.93 3.38
C SER A 135 10.92 -18.10 2.90
N ASP A 136 10.36 -18.88 3.83
CA ASP A 136 9.51 -20.03 3.49
C ASP A 136 8.23 -19.56 2.78
N ALA A 137 7.59 -18.50 3.25
CA ALA A 137 6.42 -17.92 2.60
C ALA A 137 6.71 -17.42 1.17
N VAL A 138 7.88 -16.82 0.94
CA VAL A 138 8.31 -16.40 -0.40
C VAL A 138 8.54 -17.60 -1.30
N VAL A 139 9.19 -18.66 -0.79
CA VAL A 139 9.41 -19.90 -1.55
C VAL A 139 8.08 -20.55 -1.94
N ASP A 140 7.14 -20.67 -1.00
CA ASP A 140 5.80 -21.23 -1.28
C ASP A 140 5.10 -20.48 -2.41
N VAL A 141 5.19 -19.14 -2.43
CA VAL A 141 4.63 -18.32 -3.51
C VAL A 141 5.41 -18.55 -4.81
N LEU A 142 6.73 -18.45 -4.82
CA LEU A 142 7.52 -18.61 -6.05
C LEU A 142 7.36 -19.98 -6.71
N MET A 143 7.19 -21.03 -5.89
CA MET A 143 6.97 -22.40 -6.36
C MET A 143 5.51 -22.66 -6.75
N GLY A 144 4.59 -21.76 -6.38
CA GLY A 144 3.16 -21.87 -6.64
C GLY A 144 2.43 -22.84 -5.71
N ASP A 145 3.05 -23.20 -4.58
CA ASP A 145 2.42 -23.93 -3.47
C ASP A 145 1.42 -23.03 -2.73
N ALA A 146 1.67 -21.71 -2.73
CA ALA A 146 0.75 -20.67 -2.33
C ALA A 146 0.44 -19.69 -3.48
N ASP A 147 -0.80 -19.20 -3.53
CA ASP A 147 -1.21 -18.14 -4.47
C ASP A 147 -0.82 -16.76 -3.93
N PRO A 148 -0.31 -15.82 -4.78
CA PRO A 148 0.03 -14.45 -4.37
C PRO A 148 -1.22 -13.57 -4.14
N GLY A 149 -2.16 -14.02 -3.31
CA GLY A 149 -3.45 -13.38 -3.08
C GLY A 149 -3.46 -12.14 -2.18
N GLY A 150 -2.34 -11.41 -2.13
CA GLY A 150 -2.24 -10.12 -1.44
C GLY A 150 -2.82 -8.99 -2.30
N ARG A 151 -3.24 -7.88 -1.65
CA ARG A 151 -3.61 -6.62 -2.31
C ARG A 151 -2.87 -5.47 -1.65
N LEU A 152 -2.43 -4.51 -2.44
CA LEU A 152 -1.65 -3.37 -1.95
C LEU A 152 -2.47 -2.56 -0.92
N PRO A 153 -1.97 -2.38 0.31
CA PRO A 153 -2.65 -1.58 1.33
C PRO A 153 -2.45 -0.07 1.12
N THR A 154 -1.58 0.31 0.17
CA THR A 154 -1.27 1.69 -0.16
C THR A 154 -1.00 1.81 -1.66
N THR A 155 -1.10 3.02 -2.19
CA THR A 155 -0.74 3.32 -3.58
C THR A 155 0.78 3.34 -3.73
N ILE A 156 1.30 2.74 -4.80
CA ILE A 156 2.68 2.95 -5.24
C ILE A 156 2.66 4.09 -6.27
N PRO A 157 3.16 5.29 -5.93
CA PRO A 157 3.12 6.44 -6.83
C PRO A 157 4.12 6.31 -7.98
N GLU A 158 3.96 7.14 -9.01
CA GLU A 158 4.98 7.29 -10.06
C GLU A 158 6.24 8.02 -9.57
N CYS A 159 6.09 8.97 -8.65
CA CYS A 159 7.20 9.70 -8.04
C CYS A 159 6.76 10.33 -6.71
N ILE A 160 7.73 10.78 -5.90
CA ILE A 160 7.47 11.34 -4.56
C ILE A 160 6.68 12.66 -4.64
N GLU A 161 6.88 13.43 -5.70
CA GLU A 161 6.22 14.72 -5.96
C GLU A 161 4.71 14.59 -6.14
N HIS A 162 4.24 13.41 -6.57
CA HIS A 162 2.81 13.14 -6.75
C HIS A 162 2.12 12.77 -5.43
N THR A 163 2.87 12.52 -4.35
CA THR A 163 2.28 12.13 -3.07
C THR A 163 1.52 13.29 -2.42
N PRO A 164 0.43 13.01 -1.69
CA PRO A 164 -0.40 14.07 -1.09
C PRO A 164 0.34 14.94 -0.08
N ALA A 165 1.34 14.38 0.60
CA ALA A 165 2.12 15.09 1.62
C ALA A 165 3.32 15.86 1.04
N TYR A 166 3.61 15.74 -0.26
CA TYR A 166 4.73 16.45 -0.88
C TYR A 166 4.57 17.98 -0.73
N GLY A 167 5.62 18.63 -0.23
CA GLY A 167 5.63 20.06 0.10
C GLY A 167 5.06 20.41 1.48
N ASN A 168 4.37 19.48 2.15
CA ASN A 168 3.89 19.66 3.53
C ASN A 168 4.68 18.85 4.55
N PHE A 169 5.41 17.83 4.10
CA PHE A 169 6.28 16.98 4.90
C PHE A 169 7.76 17.32 4.63
N PRO A 170 8.65 17.39 5.65
CA PRO A 170 8.42 17.13 7.08
C PRO A 170 7.89 18.36 7.85
N GLY A 171 7.35 19.35 7.15
CA GLY A 171 6.85 20.59 7.73
C GLY A 171 7.94 21.62 7.99
N GLU A 172 7.54 22.74 8.58
CA GLU A 172 8.41 23.88 8.87
C GLU A 172 8.11 24.41 10.28
N HIS A 173 9.13 24.94 10.95
CA HIS A 173 8.99 25.54 12.29
C HIS A 173 8.32 24.63 13.34
N GLY A 174 8.56 23.31 13.25
CA GLY A 174 8.00 22.33 14.18
C GLY A 174 6.51 22.05 13.96
N GLN A 175 5.95 22.40 12.80
CA GLN A 175 4.56 22.13 12.43
C GLN A 175 4.47 21.45 11.07
N VAL A 176 3.67 20.39 10.99
CA VAL A 176 3.29 19.72 9.74
C VAL A 176 1.83 20.06 9.46
N ARG A 177 1.55 20.64 8.31
CA ARG A 177 0.17 20.97 7.88
C ARG A 177 -0.36 19.86 7.00
N TYR A 178 -1.45 19.22 7.40
CA TYR A 178 -2.10 18.16 6.61
C TYR A 178 -2.97 18.81 5.52
N GLY A 179 -2.32 19.51 4.59
CA GLY A 179 -2.97 20.34 3.57
C GLY A 179 -3.75 19.54 2.53
N GLU A 180 -3.47 18.25 2.41
CA GLU A 180 -4.23 17.30 1.61
C GLU A 180 -5.62 16.98 2.18
N GLY A 181 -5.86 17.27 3.47
CA GLY A 181 -7.14 17.00 4.13
C GLY A 181 -7.57 15.54 4.01
N LEU A 182 -8.79 15.30 3.50
CA LEU A 182 -9.33 13.94 3.32
C LEU A 182 -8.73 13.20 2.10
N PHE A 183 -7.94 13.88 1.28
CA PHE A 183 -7.37 13.31 0.06
C PHE A 183 -6.02 12.66 0.37
N ILE A 184 -6.05 11.51 1.05
CA ILE A 184 -4.87 10.72 1.42
C ILE A 184 -4.88 9.39 0.64
N GLY A 185 -3.71 8.95 0.17
CA GLY A 185 -3.57 7.72 -0.61
C GLY A 185 -4.37 7.76 -1.92
N TYR A 186 -5.03 6.67 -2.31
CA TYR A 186 -5.82 6.60 -3.55
C TYR A 186 -6.87 7.70 -3.70
N ARG A 187 -7.41 8.22 -2.58
CA ARG A 187 -8.36 9.34 -2.58
C ARG A 187 -7.77 10.57 -3.27
N TRP A 188 -6.49 10.84 -3.05
CA TRP A 188 -5.73 11.91 -3.72
C TRP A 188 -5.61 11.67 -5.22
N TYR A 189 -5.02 10.53 -5.58
CA TYR A 189 -4.66 10.22 -6.97
C TYR A 189 -5.91 10.14 -7.86
N GLU A 190 -6.97 9.49 -7.39
CA GLU A 190 -8.20 9.32 -8.18
C GLU A 190 -8.98 10.63 -8.34
N SER A 191 -9.04 11.45 -7.28
CA SER A 191 -9.75 12.73 -7.32
C SER A 191 -9.03 13.76 -8.21
N ARG A 192 -7.70 13.65 -8.29
CA ARG A 192 -6.85 14.49 -9.17
C ARG A 192 -6.58 13.89 -10.54
N ARG A 193 -6.96 12.63 -10.77
CA ARG A 193 -6.65 11.84 -11.98
C ARG A 193 -5.14 11.77 -12.26
N LEU A 194 -4.35 11.61 -11.20
CA LEU A 194 -2.91 11.40 -11.31
C LEU A 194 -2.60 9.93 -11.62
N PRO A 195 -1.64 9.65 -12.51
CA PRO A 195 -1.17 8.29 -12.75
C PRO A 195 -0.44 7.76 -11.52
N VAL A 196 -0.52 6.44 -11.34
CA VAL A 196 0.13 5.70 -10.25
C VAL A 196 0.74 4.45 -10.84
N ARG A 197 1.87 4.02 -10.28
CA ARG A 197 2.55 2.81 -10.73
C ARG A 197 1.72 1.57 -10.41
N PHE A 198 1.21 1.50 -9.18
CA PHE A 198 0.21 0.50 -8.79
C PHE A 198 -0.86 1.13 -7.89
N PRO A 199 -2.16 0.94 -8.21
CA PRO A 199 -3.24 1.54 -7.43
C PRO A 199 -3.47 0.81 -6.10
N PHE A 200 -4.20 1.49 -5.20
CA PHE A 200 -4.61 0.87 -3.94
C PHE A 200 -5.47 -0.37 -4.21
N GLY A 201 -5.25 -1.41 -3.42
CA GLY A 201 -5.98 -2.66 -3.56
C GLY A 201 -5.58 -3.49 -4.77
N TYR A 202 -4.53 -3.13 -5.52
CA TYR A 202 -4.05 -3.93 -6.64
C TYR A 202 -3.28 -5.19 -6.18
N GLY A 203 -3.39 -6.27 -6.94
CA GLY A 203 -2.58 -7.47 -6.76
C GLY A 203 -3.02 -8.57 -7.71
N LEU A 204 -2.06 -9.36 -8.19
CA LEU A 204 -2.30 -10.45 -9.14
C LEU A 204 -2.57 -11.77 -8.42
N SER A 205 -2.72 -12.84 -9.19
CA SER A 205 -2.88 -14.23 -8.75
C SER A 205 -2.32 -15.15 -9.83
N TYR A 206 -2.00 -16.39 -9.49
CA TYR A 206 -1.66 -17.42 -10.49
C TYR A 206 -2.88 -18.05 -11.17
N THR A 207 -4.09 -17.64 -10.76
CA THR A 207 -5.35 -17.96 -11.42
C THR A 207 -6.12 -16.69 -11.75
N THR A 208 -7.22 -16.82 -12.49
CA THR A 208 -8.11 -15.71 -12.86
C THR A 208 -9.42 -15.80 -12.10
N PHE A 209 -10.03 -14.64 -11.83
CA PHE A 209 -11.31 -14.54 -11.15
C PHE A 209 -12.24 -13.63 -11.92
N GLU A 210 -13.53 -13.91 -11.80
CA GLU A 210 -14.61 -13.08 -12.30
C GLU A 210 -15.55 -12.75 -11.13
N ILE A 211 -15.85 -11.46 -10.96
CA ILE A 211 -16.90 -11.01 -10.06
C ILE A 211 -18.17 -11.00 -10.91
N ASP A 212 -19.11 -11.87 -10.59
CA ASP A 212 -20.38 -11.99 -11.30
C ASP A 212 -21.34 -10.86 -10.91
N GLU A 213 -22.47 -10.74 -11.62
CA GLU A 213 -23.48 -9.70 -11.37
C GLU A 213 -23.95 -9.73 -9.89
N PRO A 214 -23.79 -8.63 -9.15
CA PRO A 214 -24.17 -8.55 -7.75
C PRO A 214 -25.69 -8.43 -7.60
N ASP A 215 -26.23 -9.08 -6.58
CA ASP A 215 -27.64 -9.07 -6.23
C ASP A 215 -27.84 -8.25 -4.94
N CYS A 216 -28.57 -7.16 -5.04
CA CYS A 216 -28.82 -6.22 -3.94
C CYS A 216 -30.24 -6.43 -3.41
N ASP A 217 -30.40 -6.58 -2.10
CA ASP A 217 -31.71 -6.81 -1.50
C ASP A 217 -32.68 -5.63 -1.70
N THR A 218 -32.15 -4.41 -1.69
CA THR A 218 -32.87 -3.18 -2.06
C THR A 218 -31.93 -2.16 -2.70
N THR A 219 -32.46 -1.32 -3.58
CA THR A 219 -31.77 -0.14 -4.12
C THR A 219 -32.32 1.17 -3.56
N GLU A 220 -33.28 1.09 -2.64
CA GLU A 220 -33.87 2.24 -1.95
C GLU A 220 -33.89 1.95 -0.44
N ILE A 221 -33.30 2.85 0.34
CA ILE A 221 -33.25 2.76 1.80
C ILE A 221 -33.64 4.09 2.44
N GLN A 222 -34.10 4.02 3.67
CA GLN A 222 -34.27 5.18 4.53
C GLN A 222 -32.98 5.47 5.30
N VAL A 223 -32.79 6.73 5.70
CA VAL A 223 -31.70 7.10 6.62
C VAL A 223 -31.77 6.22 7.87
N GLY A 224 -30.67 5.53 8.16
CA GLY A 224 -30.55 4.62 9.31
C GLY A 224 -30.65 3.13 8.97
N GLU A 225 -31.02 2.78 7.73
CA GLU A 225 -31.12 1.39 7.28
C GLU A 225 -29.81 0.86 6.65
N ASN A 226 -29.67 -0.45 6.63
CA ASN A 226 -28.53 -1.15 6.03
C ASN A 226 -28.90 -1.67 4.63
N VAL A 227 -27.90 -1.88 3.79
CA VAL A 227 -28.03 -2.56 2.48
C VAL A 227 -27.23 -3.85 2.50
N LYS A 228 -27.77 -4.93 1.95
CA LYS A 228 -27.05 -6.19 1.77
C LYS A 228 -26.87 -6.51 0.30
N ILE A 229 -25.62 -6.76 -0.07
CA ILE A 229 -25.21 -7.05 -1.44
C ILE A 229 -24.60 -8.45 -1.46
N ARG A 230 -25.22 -9.34 -2.20
CA ARG A 230 -24.70 -10.68 -2.48
C ARG A 230 -23.85 -10.62 -3.74
N VAL A 231 -22.58 -11.00 -3.62
CA VAL A 231 -21.61 -10.94 -4.72
C VAL A 231 -21.11 -12.36 -5.00
N PRO A 232 -21.52 -12.99 -6.12
CA PRO A 232 -20.92 -14.24 -6.58
C PRO A 232 -19.54 -13.95 -7.19
N VAL A 233 -18.57 -14.82 -6.89
CA VAL A 233 -17.23 -14.76 -7.45
C VAL A 233 -16.83 -16.15 -7.90
N THR A 234 -16.33 -16.23 -9.13
CA THR A 234 -15.92 -17.45 -9.79
C THR A 234 -14.42 -17.44 -10.03
N ASN A 235 -13.73 -18.52 -9.64
CA ASN A 235 -12.37 -18.78 -10.08
C ASN A 235 -12.41 -19.39 -11.47
N THR A 236 -12.01 -18.61 -12.48
CA THR A 236 -12.11 -18.98 -13.89
C THR A 236 -10.85 -19.68 -14.42
N GLY A 237 -9.85 -19.93 -13.58
CA GLY A 237 -8.64 -20.66 -13.95
C GLY A 237 -8.59 -22.09 -13.44
N ASP A 238 -7.43 -22.72 -13.62
CA ASP A 238 -7.19 -24.15 -13.33
C ASP A 238 -6.40 -24.38 -12.03
N ARG A 239 -6.21 -23.33 -11.23
CA ARG A 239 -5.52 -23.39 -9.93
C ARG A 239 -6.41 -22.86 -8.83
N SER A 240 -6.28 -23.41 -7.63
CA SER A 240 -6.84 -22.78 -6.44
C SER A 240 -6.14 -21.44 -6.18
N GLY A 241 -6.88 -20.46 -5.70
CA GLY A 241 -6.33 -19.15 -5.36
C GLY A 241 -7.27 -18.35 -4.48
N SER A 242 -6.86 -17.14 -4.13
CA SER A 242 -7.70 -16.22 -3.37
C SER A 242 -7.93 -14.90 -4.08
N HIS A 243 -9.13 -14.35 -3.87
CA HIS A 243 -9.53 -13.07 -4.40
C HIS A 243 -10.04 -12.17 -3.28
N VAL A 244 -9.86 -10.85 -3.42
CA VAL A 244 -10.37 -9.85 -2.49
C VAL A 244 -11.35 -8.97 -3.25
N ILE A 245 -12.63 -9.09 -2.88
CA ILE A 245 -13.69 -8.21 -3.36
C ILE A 245 -13.61 -6.93 -2.55
N GLN A 246 -13.57 -5.79 -3.23
CA GLN A 246 -13.47 -4.46 -2.62
C GLN A 246 -14.71 -3.66 -2.98
N VAL A 247 -15.33 -3.04 -1.97
CA VAL A 247 -16.56 -2.28 -2.12
C VAL A 247 -16.32 -0.83 -1.71
N TYR A 248 -16.52 0.06 -2.67
CA TYR A 248 -16.36 1.49 -2.50
C TYR A 248 -17.71 2.20 -2.59
N VAL A 249 -17.86 3.29 -1.84
CA VAL A 249 -19.04 4.16 -1.91
C VAL A 249 -18.64 5.50 -2.52
N ALA A 250 -19.39 5.93 -3.52
CA ALA A 250 -19.21 7.20 -4.23
C ALA A 250 -20.51 8.01 -4.22
N PRO A 251 -20.59 9.14 -3.48
CA PRO A 251 -21.77 10.01 -3.52
C PRO A 251 -21.88 10.72 -4.87
N MET A 252 -23.06 10.68 -5.53
CA MET A 252 -23.23 11.35 -6.83
C MET A 252 -23.26 12.87 -6.72
N LYS A 253 -23.80 13.40 -5.61
CA LYS A 253 -23.90 14.84 -5.33
C LYS A 253 -23.68 15.07 -3.82
N ALA A 254 -22.42 15.12 -3.40
CA ALA A 254 -22.08 15.44 -2.02
C ALA A 254 -22.28 16.94 -1.75
N LEU A 255 -22.83 17.28 -0.57
CA LEU A 255 -22.95 18.68 -0.11
C LEU A 255 -21.59 19.25 0.32
N VAL A 256 -20.68 18.38 0.75
CA VAL A 256 -19.31 18.71 1.12
C VAL A 256 -18.29 18.08 0.18
N GLN A 257 -17.06 18.56 0.21
CA GLN A 257 -15.97 17.96 -0.54
C GLN A 257 -15.67 16.55 -0.03
N ARG A 258 -15.77 15.55 -0.92
CA ARG A 258 -15.51 14.14 -0.62
C ARG A 258 -14.58 13.53 -1.67
N PRO A 259 -13.82 12.47 -1.30
CA PRO A 259 -13.12 11.65 -2.28
C PRO A 259 -14.06 11.10 -3.34
N LYS A 260 -13.53 10.85 -4.55
CA LYS A 260 -14.29 10.26 -5.67
C LYS A 260 -14.99 8.94 -5.29
N GLN A 261 -14.36 8.16 -4.43
CA GLN A 261 -14.90 6.95 -3.83
C GLN A 261 -14.12 6.64 -2.54
N GLU A 262 -14.72 5.84 -1.66
CA GLU A 262 -14.10 5.42 -0.41
C GLU A 262 -14.36 3.93 -0.16
N LEU A 263 -13.32 3.14 0.14
CA LEU A 263 -13.46 1.74 0.54
C LEU A 263 -14.28 1.67 1.84
N LYS A 264 -15.34 0.87 1.83
CA LYS A 264 -16.23 0.65 2.98
C LYS A 264 -16.28 -0.79 3.43
N ALA A 265 -16.09 -1.73 2.51
CA ALA A 265 -15.99 -3.14 2.85
C ALA A 265 -15.02 -3.87 1.92
N PHE A 266 -14.48 -4.98 2.41
CA PHE A 266 -13.78 -5.94 1.58
C PHE A 266 -13.99 -7.36 2.13
N VAL A 267 -13.97 -8.35 1.25
CA VAL A 267 -14.08 -9.77 1.63
C VAL A 267 -13.04 -10.56 0.86
N LYS A 268 -12.20 -11.32 1.58
CA LYS A 268 -11.27 -12.27 0.97
C LYS A 268 -11.92 -13.65 0.88
N VAL A 269 -11.87 -14.26 -0.30
CA VAL A 269 -12.41 -15.59 -0.57
C VAL A 269 -11.32 -16.51 -1.10
N GLN A 270 -11.27 -17.74 -0.62
CA GLN A 270 -10.49 -18.82 -1.20
C GLN A 270 -11.40 -19.66 -2.09
N LEU A 271 -10.97 -19.89 -3.33
CA LEU A 271 -11.73 -20.65 -4.32
C LEU A 271 -10.85 -21.74 -4.92
N ALA A 272 -11.36 -22.97 -4.96
CA ALA A 272 -10.77 -24.02 -5.80
C ALA A 272 -10.86 -23.63 -7.29
N ALA A 273 -10.08 -24.30 -8.13
CA ALA A 273 -10.20 -24.14 -9.58
C ALA A 273 -11.65 -24.37 -10.02
N ARG A 274 -12.18 -23.47 -10.86
CA ARG A 274 -13.56 -23.52 -11.39
C ARG A 274 -14.68 -23.44 -10.34
N GLU A 275 -14.36 -23.09 -9.09
CA GLU A 275 -15.37 -22.91 -8.04
C GLU A 275 -16.02 -21.52 -8.11
N THR A 276 -17.31 -21.45 -7.81
CA THR A 276 -18.04 -20.21 -7.52
C THR A 276 -18.48 -20.19 -6.06
N LYS A 277 -18.23 -19.09 -5.35
CA LYS A 277 -18.80 -18.81 -4.02
C LYS A 277 -19.51 -17.46 -4.04
N SER A 278 -20.55 -17.30 -3.24
CA SER A 278 -21.17 -16.00 -3.00
C SER A 278 -20.84 -15.48 -1.62
N VAL A 279 -20.44 -14.22 -1.53
CA VAL A 279 -20.30 -13.49 -0.27
C VAL A 279 -21.46 -12.53 -0.08
N VAL A 280 -21.74 -12.17 1.17
CA VAL A 280 -22.71 -11.13 1.51
C VAL A 280 -21.96 -9.99 2.16
N ILE A 281 -22.17 -8.78 1.65
CA ILE A 281 -21.56 -7.55 2.12
C ILE A 281 -22.68 -6.67 2.66
N GLU A 282 -22.55 -6.23 3.90
CA GLU A 282 -23.52 -5.36 4.56
C GLU A 282 -22.91 -3.96 4.69
N LEU A 283 -23.61 -2.97 4.13
CA LEU A 283 -23.28 -1.54 4.27
C LEU A 283 -24.24 -0.91 5.25
N SER A 284 -23.70 -0.28 6.28
CA SER A 284 -24.42 0.46 7.32
C SER A 284 -24.56 1.94 6.95
N PRO A 285 -25.43 2.71 7.63
CA PRO A 285 -25.54 4.17 7.44
C PRO A 285 -24.18 4.88 7.53
N ARG A 286 -23.31 4.38 8.42
CA ARG A 286 -21.96 4.91 8.66
C ARG A 286 -21.08 4.87 7.41
N ASP A 287 -21.31 3.89 6.54
CA ASP A 287 -20.53 3.71 5.32
C ASP A 287 -20.81 4.80 4.28
N PHE A 288 -22.01 5.38 4.31
CA PHE A 288 -22.41 6.48 3.45
C PHE A 288 -22.10 7.86 4.05
N SER A 289 -21.96 7.95 5.37
CA SER A 289 -21.74 9.19 6.12
C SER A 289 -20.33 9.80 6.01
N TYR A 290 -20.25 11.11 6.26
CA TYR A 290 -19.01 11.89 6.47
C TYR A 290 -19.05 12.63 7.82
N TRP A 291 -17.89 13.08 8.31
CA TRP A 291 -17.82 13.83 9.56
C TRP A 291 -18.09 15.30 9.28
N ASP A 292 -19.13 15.83 9.89
CA ASP A 292 -19.38 17.26 9.95
C ASP A 292 -18.70 17.80 11.22
N PRO A 293 -17.68 18.68 11.11
CA PRO A 293 -17.08 19.31 12.29
C PRO A 293 -18.03 20.25 13.02
N SER A 294 -19.22 20.52 12.46
CA SER A 294 -20.19 21.50 12.94
C SER A 294 -19.63 22.93 12.90
N ASP A 295 -18.67 23.18 12.00
CA ASP A 295 -18.11 24.51 11.77
C ASP A 295 -19.21 25.39 11.17
N TYR A 296 -19.63 26.37 11.98
CA TYR A 296 -20.68 27.34 11.67
C TYR A 296 -20.33 28.08 10.36
N HIS A 297 -20.96 27.70 9.24
CA HIS A 297 -20.89 28.48 8.00
C HIS A 297 -22.30 28.81 7.53
N ASP A 298 -22.71 30.04 7.82
CA ASP A 298 -24.00 30.70 7.55
C ASP A 298 -24.47 30.72 6.07
N SER A 299 -23.88 29.94 5.16
CA SER A 299 -23.95 30.26 3.73
C SER A 299 -24.22 29.13 2.74
N LEU A 300 -24.69 27.94 3.13
CA LEU A 300 -24.97 26.88 2.13
C LEU A 300 -26.37 26.27 2.15
N THR A 301 -27.22 26.61 3.12
CA THR A 301 -28.65 26.26 3.06
C THR A 301 -29.47 27.36 3.70
N ASP A 302 -30.52 27.81 3.01
CA ASP A 302 -31.60 28.68 3.52
C ASP A 302 -32.50 27.90 4.52
N ALA A 303 -31.90 27.02 5.31
CA ALA A 303 -32.55 26.16 6.29
C ALA A 303 -32.44 26.83 7.66
N GLN A 304 -33.61 26.96 8.29
CA GLN A 304 -33.88 27.73 9.49
C GLN A 304 -32.85 27.50 10.61
N HIS A 305 -32.34 28.61 11.14
CA HIS A 305 -31.59 28.71 12.40
C HIS A 305 -32.23 27.83 13.49
N ILE A 306 -31.48 26.83 13.95
CA ILE A 306 -31.63 26.32 15.31
C ILE A 306 -30.36 26.74 16.04
N ASP A 307 -30.46 27.80 16.84
CA ASP A 307 -29.47 28.17 17.85
C ASP A 307 -29.32 26.99 18.82
N SER A 308 -28.36 26.10 18.56
CA SER A 308 -27.99 25.03 19.49
C SER A 308 -26.64 25.38 20.10
N PRO A 309 -26.54 25.60 21.43
CA PRO A 309 -25.28 25.90 22.08
C PRO A 309 -24.39 24.66 22.02
N GLU A 310 -23.17 24.82 21.50
CA GLU A 310 -22.14 23.77 21.39
C GLU A 310 -22.53 22.60 20.46
N SER A 311 -22.65 22.85 19.15
CA SER A 311 -22.69 21.77 18.17
C SER A 311 -21.33 21.06 18.13
N LEU A 312 -21.19 20.00 18.91
CA LEU A 312 -20.09 19.04 18.76
C LEU A 312 -20.13 18.47 17.33
N GLY A 313 -18.96 18.18 16.75
CA GLY A 313 -18.90 17.49 15.46
C GLY A 313 -19.66 16.17 15.51
N HIS A 314 -20.27 15.77 14.39
CA HIS A 314 -21.11 14.58 14.30
C HIS A 314 -20.99 13.90 12.94
N TRP A 315 -21.42 12.64 12.87
CA TRP A 315 -21.52 11.94 11.59
C TRP A 315 -22.82 12.33 10.89
N GLN A 316 -22.70 12.81 9.66
CA GLN A 316 -23.80 13.25 8.83
C GLN A 316 -24.00 12.28 7.66
N LEU A 317 -25.26 11.94 7.37
CA LEU A 317 -25.66 11.15 6.19
C LEU A 317 -26.66 11.97 5.38
N ASP A 318 -26.23 12.45 4.22
CA ASP A 318 -27.11 13.17 3.31
C ASP A 318 -27.99 12.21 2.53
N THR A 319 -29.23 12.61 2.27
CA THR A 319 -30.10 11.94 1.31
C THR A 319 -29.60 12.15 -0.13
N GLY A 320 -29.95 11.23 -1.01
CA GLY A 320 -29.55 11.26 -2.41
C GLY A 320 -29.06 9.91 -2.91
N ILE A 321 -28.46 9.92 -4.11
CA ILE A 321 -27.98 8.71 -4.77
C ILE A 321 -26.50 8.50 -4.45
N TYR A 322 -26.18 7.31 -3.97
CA TYR A 322 -24.83 6.82 -3.76
C TYR A 322 -24.56 5.65 -4.70
N THR A 323 -23.48 5.73 -5.45
CA THR A 323 -23.01 4.61 -6.27
C THR A 323 -22.12 3.72 -5.42
N VAL A 324 -22.57 2.48 -5.20
CA VAL A 324 -21.76 1.40 -4.65
C VAL A 324 -20.99 0.76 -5.80
N ARG A 325 -19.67 0.78 -5.70
CA ARG A 325 -18.73 0.24 -6.70
C ARG A 325 -18.09 -1.02 -6.16
N ILE A 326 -18.15 -2.10 -6.93
CA ILE A 326 -17.65 -3.41 -6.52
C ILE A 326 -16.56 -3.81 -7.49
N GLY A 327 -15.38 -4.12 -6.96
CA GLY A 327 -14.32 -4.60 -7.83
C GLY A 327 -13.11 -5.22 -7.17
N SER A 328 -12.11 -5.47 -7.98
CA SER A 328 -10.87 -6.18 -7.59
C SER A 328 -9.74 -5.26 -7.13
N SER A 329 -9.83 -3.95 -7.42
CA SER A 329 -8.94 -2.90 -6.91
C SER A 329 -9.62 -1.53 -6.99
N SER A 330 -8.99 -0.46 -6.48
CA SER A 330 -9.59 0.87 -6.58
C SER A 330 -9.67 1.39 -8.02
N ALA A 331 -8.82 0.87 -8.90
CA ALA A 331 -8.78 1.20 -10.33
C ALA A 331 -9.54 0.20 -11.23
N THR A 332 -9.98 -0.93 -10.68
CA THR A 332 -10.70 -1.98 -11.42
C THR A 332 -12.04 -2.20 -10.74
N ILE A 333 -13.08 -1.59 -11.32
CA ILE A 333 -14.46 -1.67 -10.87
C ILE A 333 -15.25 -2.45 -11.93
N GLU A 334 -15.74 -3.61 -11.54
CA GLU A 334 -16.46 -4.55 -12.39
C GLU A 334 -17.96 -4.24 -12.40
N HIS A 335 -18.53 -3.81 -11.26
CA HIS A 335 -19.95 -3.53 -11.12
C HIS A 335 -20.24 -2.23 -10.36
N GLU A 336 -21.35 -1.59 -10.69
CA GLU A 336 -21.87 -0.42 -9.98
C GLU A 336 -23.37 -0.60 -9.69
N ILE A 337 -23.79 -0.28 -8.46
CA ILE A 337 -25.19 -0.27 -8.03
C ILE A 337 -25.50 1.11 -7.46
N ASN A 338 -26.58 1.73 -7.92
CA ASN A 338 -27.04 2.99 -7.35
C ASN A 338 -28.04 2.72 -6.22
N ILE A 339 -27.76 3.25 -5.04
CA ILE A 339 -28.62 3.21 -3.86
C ILE A 339 -29.19 4.61 -3.63
N LEU A 340 -30.51 4.73 -3.61
CA LEU A 340 -31.22 5.94 -3.20
C LEU A 340 -31.42 5.91 -1.68
N ILE A 341 -30.87 6.91 -0.99
CA ILE A 341 -31.10 7.15 0.43
C ILE A 341 -32.10 8.29 0.57
N SER A 342 -33.22 8.03 1.22
CA SER A 342 -34.30 8.98 1.44
C SER A 342 -34.53 9.24 2.93
N ASP A 343 -35.13 10.39 3.25
CA ASP A 343 -35.49 10.69 4.63
C ASP A 343 -36.61 9.76 5.11
N ASN A 344 -36.60 9.50 6.42
CA ASN A 344 -37.76 8.94 7.10
C ASN A 344 -38.89 9.99 7.12
N LEU A 345 -39.62 10.13 6.01
CA LEU A 345 -40.91 10.82 6.02
C LEU A 345 -41.88 9.96 6.85
N LYS A 346 -41.92 10.20 8.15
CA LYS A 346 -43.12 9.93 8.94
C LYS A 346 -44.14 11.00 8.54
N ASP A 347 -45.16 10.57 7.80
CA ASP A 347 -46.44 11.29 7.71
C ASP A 347 -47.05 11.53 9.10
#